data_AF-A0A5B0BSB9-F1
#
_entry.id   AF-A0A5B0BSB9-F1
#
_cell.length_a   1.000
_cell.length_b   1.000
_cell.length_c   1.000
_cell.angle_alpha   90.00
_cell.angle_beta   90.00
_cell.angle_gamma   90.00
#
_symmetry.space_group_name_H-M   'P 1'
#
loop_
_entity.id
_entity.type
_entity.pdbx_description
1 polymer ?
#
loop_
_entity_poly.entity_id
_entity_poly.type
_entity_poly.pdbx_seq_one_letter_code
_entity_poly.pdbx_strand_id
1 'polypeptide(L)'
;MKTINDNNRKIHSAAQVVDELGIAPQTLVDLASKLKCIFLIEIPDNTEVHLTWPKPRRLAADFLGPTKCSFPRANDESVIISPEIELLCLTASDCDSILQTGALRKKEFLGVARFNKNAGVIHLSSISYAQQYLMAKEVTPYLLGSFFTRIPQNVTNASNQASPAPEKSIIIRFDDIFISTENFQAILKELNNKPPSFEKLETEDWISTMLAQLNKASTHFISGELSNVEKSKLRDEIRKWFVHKWPKGGDDLLDQAVNVILPDSLYKHSPHRDTVSELVKLKYNRYASTALILINEKAETCWQIKQSSAHKKYPKRNTIKDELKDDWKFSVKLANAAATIIRPDKEK
;
A
#
# COMPACT_ATOMS: atom_id res chain seq x y z
N MET A 1 -10.97 -13.63 1.52
CA MET A 1 -9.97 -13.37 2.57
C MET A 1 -10.21 -14.36 3.69
N LYS A 2 -9.25 -15.24 3.99
CA LYS A 2 -9.31 -16.05 5.21
C LYS A 2 -9.00 -15.13 6.38
N THR A 3 -9.93 -15.03 7.32
CA THR A 3 -9.76 -14.28 8.56
C THR A 3 -8.61 -14.88 9.36
N ILE A 4 -7.65 -14.04 9.71
CA ILE A 4 -6.54 -14.40 10.58
C ILE A 4 -7.10 -14.79 11.93
N ASN A 5 -6.73 -15.98 12.39
CA ASN A 5 -6.89 -16.38 13.77
C ASN A 5 -5.69 -15.77 14.51
N ASP A 6 -5.87 -14.54 14.99
CA ASP A 6 -4.85 -13.68 15.61
C ASP A 6 -4.53 -14.16 17.04
N ASN A 7 -4.16 -15.44 17.16
CA ASN A 7 -3.89 -16.15 18.42
C ASN A 7 -2.65 -15.57 19.14
N ASN A 8 -2.74 -14.35 19.67
CA ASN A 8 -1.72 -13.67 20.49
C ASN A 8 -0.31 -13.58 19.87
N ARG A 9 -0.14 -13.84 18.57
CA ARG A 9 1.16 -13.73 17.90
C ARG A 9 1.49 -12.25 17.67
N LYS A 10 2.71 -11.84 18.05
CA LYS A 10 3.19 -10.45 17.96
C LYS A 10 4.06 -10.17 16.73
N ILE A 11 4.49 -11.24 16.07
CA ILE A 11 5.20 -11.24 14.80
C ILE A 11 4.61 -12.30 13.89
N HIS A 12 4.68 -12.05 12.59
CA HIS A 12 4.23 -12.93 11.53
C HIS A 12 5.39 -13.15 10.57
N SER A 13 5.58 -14.38 10.10
CA SER A 13 6.56 -14.63 9.03
C SER A 13 6.13 -13.91 7.76
N ALA A 14 7.08 -13.27 7.06
CA ALA A 14 6.81 -12.58 5.81
C ALA A 14 6.24 -13.55 4.75
N ALA A 15 6.76 -14.78 4.69
CA ALA A 15 6.23 -15.82 3.80
C ALA A 15 4.75 -16.12 4.09
N GLN A 16 4.39 -16.29 5.37
CA GLN A 16 2.99 -16.48 5.77
C GLN A 16 2.10 -15.30 5.39
N VAL A 17 2.58 -14.07 5.59
CA VAL A 17 1.83 -12.85 5.22
C VAL A 17 1.58 -12.79 3.72
N VAL A 18 2.58 -13.10 2.89
CA VAL A 18 2.43 -13.17 1.41
C VAL A 18 1.36 -14.18 1.03
N ASP A 19 1.46 -15.40 1.57
CA ASP A 19 0.56 -16.50 1.25
C ASP A 19 -0.88 -16.22 1.70
N GLU A 20 -1.05 -15.68 2.91
CA GLU A 20 -2.37 -15.39 3.48
C GLU A 20 -3.08 -14.23 2.78
N LEU A 21 -2.33 -13.20 2.37
CA LEU A 21 -2.86 -12.06 1.64
C LEU A 21 -3.00 -12.33 0.15
N GLY A 22 -2.39 -13.40 -0.37
CA GLY A 22 -2.39 -13.73 -1.80
C GLY A 22 -1.71 -12.64 -2.65
N ILE A 23 -0.68 -12.00 -2.12
CA ILE A 23 0.10 -10.95 -2.81
C ILE A 23 1.47 -11.49 -3.23
N ALA A 24 2.18 -10.81 -4.11
CA ALA A 24 3.56 -11.16 -4.42
C ALA A 24 4.52 -10.65 -3.30
N PRO A 25 5.64 -11.34 -3.02
CA PRO A 25 6.64 -10.88 -2.05
C PRO A 25 7.14 -9.45 -2.30
N GLN A 26 7.32 -9.08 -3.58
CA GLN A 26 7.72 -7.71 -3.94
C GLN A 26 6.67 -6.67 -3.51
N THR A 27 5.38 -6.99 -3.66
CA THR A 27 4.29 -6.09 -3.25
C THR A 27 4.32 -5.85 -1.74
N LEU A 28 4.69 -6.86 -0.95
CA LEU A 28 4.85 -6.72 0.49
C LEU A 28 6.01 -5.77 0.83
N VAL A 29 7.16 -5.91 0.18
CA VAL A 29 8.33 -5.04 0.39
C VAL A 29 8.02 -3.59 -0.02
N ASP A 30 7.37 -3.38 -1.16
CA ASP A 30 6.99 -2.05 -1.64
C ASP A 30 6.05 -1.34 -0.65
N LEU A 31 5.05 -2.07 -0.14
CA LEU A 31 4.10 -1.55 0.85
C LEU A 31 4.77 -1.25 2.19
N ALA A 32 5.61 -2.16 2.66
CA ALA A 32 6.39 -1.94 3.88
C ALA A 32 7.30 -0.72 3.73
N SER A 33 7.96 -0.55 2.59
CA SER A 33 8.79 0.62 2.28
C SER A 33 7.97 1.92 2.32
N LYS A 34 6.80 1.94 1.66
CA LYS A 34 5.88 3.08 1.65
C LYS A 34 5.43 3.46 3.06
N LEU A 35 5.10 2.46 3.87
CA LEU A 35 4.60 2.63 5.24
C LEU A 35 5.73 2.82 6.27
N LYS A 36 7.00 2.77 5.83
CA LYS A 36 8.18 2.79 6.70
C LYS A 36 8.16 1.68 7.76
N CYS A 37 7.59 0.53 7.41
CA CYS A 37 7.62 -0.66 8.24
C CYS A 37 9.05 -1.22 8.31
N ILE A 38 9.36 -1.82 9.45
CA ILE A 38 10.65 -2.43 9.72
C ILE A 38 10.47 -3.95 9.69
N PHE A 39 11.37 -4.62 8.97
CA PHE A 39 11.45 -6.07 8.91
C PHE A 39 12.39 -6.57 9.99
N LEU A 40 12.15 -7.80 10.47
CA LEU A 40 12.82 -8.35 11.64
C LEU A 40 13.41 -9.70 11.29
N ILE A 41 14.55 -10.05 11.90
CA ILE A 41 15.10 -11.40 11.89
C ILE A 41 15.51 -11.79 13.30
N GLU A 42 15.43 -13.06 13.63
CA GLU A 42 15.95 -13.59 14.89
C GLU A 42 17.48 -13.66 14.87
N ILE A 43 18.08 -13.44 16.03
CA ILE A 43 19.53 -13.61 16.20
C ILE A 43 19.83 -15.11 16.29
N PRO A 44 20.68 -15.67 15.41
CA PRO A 44 21.03 -17.09 15.49
C PRO A 44 21.80 -17.41 16.78
N ASP A 45 21.49 -18.53 17.45
CA ASP A 45 22.04 -18.96 18.75
C ASP A 45 23.55 -18.84 18.92
N ASN A 46 24.31 -19.01 17.83
CA ASN A 46 25.77 -18.94 17.80
C ASN A 46 26.28 -17.57 17.36
N THR A 47 25.59 -16.48 17.71
CA THR A 47 25.91 -15.11 17.30
C THR A 47 25.77 -14.15 18.47
N GLU A 48 26.79 -13.33 18.69
CA GLU A 48 26.70 -12.20 19.61
C GLU A 48 26.48 -10.90 18.84
N VAL A 49 25.68 -10.01 19.40
CA VAL A 49 25.46 -8.66 18.86
C VAL A 49 26.24 -7.66 19.71
N HIS A 50 26.99 -6.80 19.01
CA HIS A 50 27.74 -5.71 19.60
C HIS A 50 27.20 -4.39 19.07
N LEU A 51 26.93 -3.44 19.96
CA LEU A 51 26.80 -2.05 19.53
C LEU A 51 28.21 -1.49 19.37
N THR A 52 28.55 -1.04 18.15
CA THR A 52 29.86 -0.45 17.83
C THR A 52 29.70 1.01 17.44
N TRP A 53 30.59 1.87 17.93
CA TRP A 53 30.60 3.30 17.59
C TRP A 53 32.03 3.83 17.44
N PRO A 54 32.21 4.90 16.62
CA PRO A 54 33.51 5.53 16.50
C PRO A 54 33.91 6.14 17.84
N LYS A 55 35.17 5.93 18.26
CA LYS A 55 35.72 6.67 19.40
C LYS A 55 35.61 8.17 19.12
N PRO A 56 35.20 8.99 20.10
CA PRO A 56 35.27 10.44 19.97
C PRO A 56 36.73 10.83 19.75
N ARG A 57 37.09 11.11 18.50
CA ARG A 57 38.36 11.78 18.22
C ARG A 57 38.20 13.18 18.80
N ARG A 58 39.17 13.63 19.61
CA ARG A 58 39.37 15.07 19.81
C ARG A 58 39.58 15.66 18.42
N LEU A 59 38.51 16.19 17.82
CA LEU A 59 38.58 16.96 16.61
C LEU A 59 39.27 18.27 17.00
N ALA A 60 40.59 18.33 16.76
CA ALA A 60 41.15 19.60 16.33
C ALA A 60 40.31 20.01 15.11
N ALA A 61 39.69 21.19 15.24
CA ALA A 61 38.69 21.72 14.34
C ALA A 61 39.08 21.49 12.88
N ASP A 62 38.31 20.70 12.14
CA ASP A 62 38.16 20.85 10.69
C ASP A 62 36.88 20.15 10.22
N PHE A 63 35.89 21.00 9.96
CA PHE A 63 34.83 20.94 8.95
C PHE A 63 33.90 19.71 8.84
N LEU A 64 32.65 20.00 9.20
CA LEU A 64 31.41 19.28 8.95
C LEU A 64 31.22 18.89 7.47
N GLY A 65 31.06 17.59 7.24
CA GLY A 65 30.36 17.03 6.09
C GLY A 65 29.65 15.74 6.51
N PRO A 66 28.45 15.42 5.98
CA PRO A 66 27.71 14.22 6.33
C PRO A 66 28.42 13.00 5.72
N THR A 67 29.37 12.44 6.46
CA THR A 67 30.12 11.26 6.03
C THR A 67 29.29 10.03 6.35
N LYS A 68 28.95 9.28 5.29
CA LYS A 68 28.42 7.92 5.36
C LYS A 68 29.23 7.11 6.37
N CYS A 69 28.58 6.59 7.42
CA CYS A 69 29.22 5.67 8.37
C CYS A 69 29.68 4.43 7.60
N SER A 70 31.00 4.29 7.46
CA SER A 70 31.67 3.21 6.74
C SER A 70 32.57 2.45 7.69
N PHE A 71 32.28 1.14 7.86
CA PHE A 71 33.08 0.08 8.50
C PHE A 71 33.63 0.34 9.91
N PRO A 72 33.59 -0.66 10.81
CA PRO A 72 34.24 -0.54 12.10
C PRO A 72 35.75 -0.45 11.89
N ARG A 73 36.35 0.64 12.34
CA ARG A 73 37.80 0.85 12.28
C ARG A 73 38.45 0.15 13.47
N ALA A 74 39.73 -0.21 13.35
CA ALA A 74 40.50 -0.92 14.39
C ALA A 74 40.49 -0.27 15.80
N ASN A 75 39.99 0.97 15.91
CA ASN A 75 39.94 1.74 17.16
C ASN A 75 38.51 1.99 17.67
N ASP A 76 37.47 1.41 17.06
CA ASP A 76 36.09 1.65 17.48
C ASP A 76 35.76 0.94 18.80
N GLU A 77 34.94 1.58 19.63
CA GLU A 77 34.47 0.99 20.88
C GLU A 77 33.27 0.10 20.61
N SER A 78 33.19 -1.03 21.32
CA SER A 78 32.07 -1.95 21.20
C SER A 78 31.64 -2.48 22.55
N VAL A 79 30.33 -2.64 22.75
CA VAL A 79 29.73 -3.28 23.94
C VAL A 79 28.82 -4.42 23.48
N ILE A 80 28.93 -5.57 24.15
CA ILE A 80 28.03 -6.71 23.96
C ILE A 80 26.65 -6.34 24.50
N ILE A 81 25.60 -6.60 23.72
CA ILE A 81 24.20 -6.29 24.07
C ILE A 81 23.29 -7.53 24.13
N SER A 82 23.89 -8.71 23.94
CA SER A 82 23.19 -9.94 23.57
C SER A 82 22.25 -10.60 24.60
N PRO A 83 22.19 -10.30 25.92
CA PRO A 83 21.16 -10.94 26.74
C PRO A 83 19.78 -10.26 26.67
N GLU A 84 19.65 -9.07 26.06
CA GLU A 84 18.42 -8.26 26.15
C GLU A 84 17.69 -8.04 24.80
N ILE A 85 18.28 -8.49 23.69
CA ILE A 85 17.77 -8.30 22.33
C ILE A 85 17.65 -9.65 21.64
N GLU A 86 16.48 -9.90 21.06
CA GLU A 86 16.16 -11.16 20.36
C GLU A 86 16.09 -10.97 18.83
N LEU A 87 15.96 -9.72 18.36
CA LEU A 87 15.71 -9.40 16.95
C LEU A 87 16.63 -8.32 16.39
N LEU A 88 17.01 -8.48 15.12
CA LEU A 88 17.74 -7.51 14.31
C LEU A 88 16.82 -6.91 13.25
N CYS A 89 17.02 -5.63 12.95
CA CYS A 89 16.17 -4.89 12.02
C CYS A 89 16.74 -4.85 10.60
N LEU A 90 15.89 -5.16 9.63
CA LEU A 90 16.17 -5.06 8.21
C LEU A 90 15.44 -3.87 7.59
N THR A 91 16.08 -3.26 6.61
CA THR A 91 15.49 -2.23 5.77
C THR A 91 14.73 -2.84 4.60
N ALA A 92 13.84 -2.06 3.96
CA ALA A 92 13.21 -2.48 2.71
C ALA A 92 14.24 -2.83 1.63
N SER A 93 15.33 -2.05 1.53
CA SER A 93 16.42 -2.30 0.58
C SER A 93 17.15 -3.63 0.84
N ASP A 94 17.28 -4.05 2.10
CA ASP A 94 17.82 -5.38 2.43
C ASP A 94 16.89 -6.47 1.91
N CYS A 95 15.57 -6.29 2.07
CA CYS A 95 14.56 -7.23 1.62
C CYS A 95 14.48 -7.30 0.08
N ASP A 96 14.56 -6.17 -0.61
CA ASP A 96 14.66 -6.12 -2.08
C ASP A 96 15.87 -6.92 -2.57
N SER A 97 17.02 -6.79 -1.89
CA SER A 97 18.22 -7.56 -2.21
C SER A 97 17.98 -9.07 -2.04
N ILE A 98 17.33 -9.48 -0.95
CA ILE A 98 16.97 -10.88 -0.69
C ILE A 98 16.05 -11.42 -1.79
N LEU A 99 15.05 -10.65 -2.23
CA LEU A 99 14.13 -11.08 -3.29
C LEU A 99 14.84 -11.25 -4.64
N GLN A 100 15.84 -10.42 -4.93
CA GLN A 100 16.61 -10.48 -6.18
C GLN A 100 17.63 -11.62 -6.20
N THR A 101 18.33 -11.86 -5.09
CA THR A 101 19.45 -12.81 -5.03
C THR A 101 19.09 -14.14 -4.35
N GLY A 102 17.90 -14.24 -3.75
CA GLY A 102 17.43 -15.38 -2.95
C GLY A 102 17.96 -15.39 -1.51
N ALA A 103 19.06 -14.69 -1.23
CA ALA A 103 19.63 -14.56 0.12
C ALA A 103 20.56 -13.34 0.24
N LEU A 104 20.61 -12.76 1.44
CA LEU A 104 21.53 -11.67 1.79
C LEU A 104 22.51 -12.11 2.87
N ARG A 105 23.79 -11.78 2.69
CA ARG A 105 24.81 -11.92 3.74
C ARG A 105 25.02 -10.57 4.42
N LYS A 106 24.63 -10.45 5.69
CA LYS A 106 24.67 -9.19 6.43
C LYS A 106 25.29 -9.39 7.80
N LYS A 107 26.14 -8.45 8.20
CA LYS A 107 26.80 -8.43 9.52
C LYS A 107 26.52 -7.17 10.33
N GLU A 108 26.08 -6.11 9.66
CA GLU A 108 25.82 -4.79 10.21
C GLU A 108 24.34 -4.43 10.09
N PHE A 109 23.74 -3.94 11.17
CA PHE A 109 22.33 -3.60 11.30
C PHE A 109 22.18 -2.20 11.90
N LEU A 110 21.19 -1.44 11.41
CA LEU A 110 20.94 -0.06 11.83
C LEU A 110 20.07 0.03 13.10
N GLY A 111 19.40 -1.07 13.45
CA GLY A 111 18.47 -1.13 14.55
C GLY A 111 18.36 -2.54 15.10
N VAL A 112 17.84 -2.60 16.32
CA VAL A 112 17.49 -3.82 17.04
C VAL A 112 16.06 -3.72 17.50
N ALA A 113 15.43 -4.86 17.76
CA ALA A 113 14.10 -4.88 18.33
C ALA A 113 14.01 -5.84 19.51
N ARG A 114 13.15 -5.49 20.46
CA ARG A 114 12.85 -6.31 21.63
C ARG A 114 11.37 -6.56 21.76
N PHE A 115 11.02 -7.70 22.32
CA PHE A 115 9.65 -8.00 22.68
C PHE A 115 9.29 -7.43 24.05
N ASN A 116 8.19 -6.68 24.09
CA ASN A 116 7.54 -6.27 25.31
C ASN A 116 6.19 -6.97 25.44
N LYS A 117 5.93 -7.59 26.61
CA LYS A 117 4.68 -8.31 26.88
C LYS A 117 3.43 -7.42 26.75
N ASN A 118 3.54 -6.13 27.04
CA ASN A 118 2.42 -5.19 27.03
C ASN A 118 2.40 -4.28 25.79
N ALA A 119 3.57 -3.97 25.23
CA ALA A 119 3.72 -2.94 24.19
C ALA A 119 4.12 -3.49 22.80
N GLY A 120 4.12 -4.81 22.60
CA GLY A 120 4.45 -5.39 21.29
C GLY A 120 5.95 -5.37 20.99
N VAL A 121 6.30 -5.15 19.71
CA VAL A 121 7.70 -5.08 19.26
C VAL A 121 8.20 -3.64 19.39
N ILE A 122 9.23 -3.41 20.21
CA ILE A 122 9.83 -2.09 20.37
C ILE A 122 11.10 -2.01 19.54
N HIS A 123 11.11 -1.12 18.55
CA HIS A 123 12.28 -0.80 17.75
C HIS A 123 13.22 0.17 18.47
N LEU A 124 14.51 -0.13 18.48
CA LEU A 124 15.56 0.69 19.08
C LEU A 124 16.65 0.99 18.04
N SER A 125 16.86 2.27 17.77
CA SER A 125 18.07 2.75 17.09
C SER A 125 19.29 2.62 18.01
N SER A 126 20.50 2.71 17.45
CA SER A 126 21.74 2.76 18.23
C SER A 126 21.70 3.83 19.33
N ILE A 127 21.16 5.01 19.00
CA ILE A 127 21.05 6.16 19.91
C ILE A 127 20.05 5.84 21.02
N SER A 128 18.85 5.36 20.66
CA SER A 128 17.80 5.03 21.62
C SER A 128 18.25 3.91 22.57
N TYR A 129 18.96 2.91 22.05
CA TYR A 129 19.54 1.85 22.86
C TYR A 129 20.58 2.40 23.84
N ALA A 130 21.53 3.19 23.36
CA ALA A 130 22.57 3.77 24.22
C ALA A 130 21.97 4.66 25.32
N GLN A 131 20.99 5.49 24.98
CA GLN A 131 20.28 6.35 25.94
C GLN A 131 19.51 5.55 26.98
N GLN A 132 18.98 4.38 26.64
CA GLN A 132 18.18 3.61 27.59
C GLN A 132 19.02 2.70 28.48
N TYR A 133 20.10 2.11 27.95
CA TYR A 133 20.84 1.03 28.64
C TYR A 133 22.29 1.37 28.95
N LEU A 134 22.87 2.40 28.34
CA LEU A 134 24.30 2.74 28.48
C LEU A 134 24.55 4.09 29.17
N MET A 135 23.50 4.81 29.60
CA MET A 135 23.61 6.10 30.34
C MET A 135 24.52 6.02 31.57
N ALA A 136 24.60 4.87 32.24
CA ALA A 136 25.47 4.65 33.40
C ALA A 136 26.98 4.60 33.05
N LYS A 137 27.34 4.48 31.77
CA LYS A 137 28.72 4.31 31.28
C LYS A 137 29.37 5.58 30.69
N GLU A 138 28.84 6.78 30.98
CA GLU A 138 29.32 8.06 30.39
C GLU A 138 29.34 8.07 28.85
N VAL A 139 28.48 7.25 28.23
CA VAL A 139 28.39 7.11 26.79
C VAL A 139 27.71 8.35 26.22
N THR A 140 28.41 9.09 25.36
CA THR A 140 27.98 10.41 24.87
C THR A 140 26.63 10.27 24.13
N PRO A 141 25.60 11.07 24.45
CA PRO A 141 24.22 10.85 23.98
C PRO A 141 23.97 11.06 22.47
N TYR A 142 25.02 11.26 21.67
CA TYR A 142 24.98 11.58 20.23
C TYR A 142 25.65 10.51 19.34
N LEU A 143 25.82 9.27 19.81
CA LEU A 143 26.53 8.23 19.07
C LEU A 143 25.72 7.70 17.88
N LEU A 144 26.14 8.06 16.67
CA LEU A 144 25.89 7.22 15.50
C LEU A 144 26.74 5.95 15.63
N GLY A 145 26.07 4.83 15.84
CA GLY A 145 26.67 3.51 15.89
C GLY A 145 25.86 2.52 15.09
N SER A 146 26.43 1.34 14.86
CA SER A 146 25.73 0.23 14.20
C SER A 146 25.86 -1.02 15.05
N PHE A 147 24.90 -1.92 14.88
CA PHE A 147 24.91 -3.23 15.51
C PHE A 147 25.64 -4.22 14.63
N PHE A 148 26.69 -4.85 15.17
CA PHE A 148 27.51 -5.83 14.46
C PHE A 148 27.36 -7.21 15.08
N THR A 149 27.33 -8.21 14.21
CA THR A 149 27.24 -9.62 14.60
C THR A 149 28.63 -10.26 14.59
N ARG A 150 28.95 -11.00 15.65
CA ARG A 150 30.26 -11.61 15.90
C ARG A 150 30.12 -13.04 16.39
N ILE A 151 31.20 -13.82 16.28
CA ILE A 151 31.28 -15.16 16.85
C ILE A 151 31.36 -15.03 18.39
N PRO A 152 30.55 -15.79 19.15
CA PRO A 152 30.64 -15.79 20.61
C PRO A 152 32.04 -16.13 21.09
N GLN A 153 32.62 -15.33 21.99
CA GLN A 153 33.89 -15.69 22.61
C GLN A 153 33.64 -16.65 23.77
N ASN A 154 34.13 -17.88 23.64
CA ASN A 154 34.23 -18.76 24.80
C ASN A 154 35.19 -18.11 25.80
N VAL A 155 34.66 -17.66 26.94
CA VAL A 155 35.44 -17.09 28.04
C VAL A 155 36.16 -18.23 28.77
N THR A 156 37.18 -18.80 28.12
CA THR A 156 38.17 -19.67 28.75
C THR A 156 39.55 -19.17 28.35
N ASN A 157 39.92 -18.04 28.95
CA ASN A 157 41.19 -17.84 29.66
C ASN A 157 41.48 -16.33 29.72
N ALA A 158 41.72 -15.88 30.95
CA ALA A 158 42.20 -14.55 31.26
C ALA A 158 43.54 -14.30 30.56
N SER A 159 43.52 -13.53 29.47
CA SER A 159 44.68 -12.77 29.03
C SER A 159 44.23 -11.39 28.58
N ASN A 160 44.72 -10.38 29.30
CA ASN A 160 44.57 -8.96 29.01
C ASN A 160 45.17 -8.63 27.64
N GLN A 161 44.36 -8.77 26.58
CA GLN A 161 44.41 -8.12 25.27
C GLN A 161 43.44 -8.91 24.36
N ALA A 162 42.14 -8.86 24.68
CA ALA A 162 41.15 -9.54 23.87
C ALA A 162 40.95 -8.75 22.56
N SER A 163 41.58 -9.22 21.48
CA SER A 163 41.16 -8.82 20.13
C SER A 163 39.65 -9.03 20.00
N PRO A 164 38.91 -8.07 19.41
CA PRO A 164 37.48 -8.22 19.22
C PRO A 164 37.20 -9.51 18.45
N ALA A 165 36.17 -10.24 18.88
CA ALA A 165 35.75 -11.48 18.24
C ALA A 165 35.56 -11.26 16.73
N PRO A 166 35.93 -12.25 15.89
CA PRO A 166 35.78 -12.10 14.45
C PRO A 166 34.31 -11.85 14.09
N GLU A 167 34.10 -10.93 13.15
CA GLU A 167 32.77 -10.62 12.63
C GLU A 167 32.17 -11.84 11.94
N LYS A 168 30.86 -12.00 12.10
CA LYS A 168 30.10 -13.12 11.57
C LYS A 168 28.94 -12.61 10.74
N SER A 169 28.98 -12.82 9.43
CA SER A 169 27.83 -12.54 8.58
C SER A 169 26.72 -13.57 8.79
N ILE A 170 25.49 -13.10 8.97
CA ILE A 170 24.27 -13.90 8.96
C ILE A 170 23.82 -14.05 7.50
N ILE A 171 23.44 -15.27 7.10
CA ILE A 171 22.76 -15.53 5.83
C ILE A 171 21.26 -15.42 6.10
N ILE A 172 20.57 -14.54 5.38
CA ILE A 172 19.16 -14.25 5.57
C ILE A 172 18.42 -14.56 4.27
N ARG A 173 17.35 -15.35 4.37
CA ARG A 173 16.40 -15.65 3.30
C ARG A 173 15.05 -15.02 3.62
N PHE A 174 14.15 -15.01 2.64
CA PHE A 174 12.82 -14.43 2.81
C PHE A 174 12.01 -15.13 3.92
N ASP A 175 12.17 -16.45 4.06
CA ASP A 175 11.48 -17.24 5.09
C ASP A 175 11.93 -16.88 6.53
N ASP A 176 13.13 -16.32 6.67
CA ASP A 176 13.70 -15.89 7.96
C ASP A 176 13.18 -14.51 8.39
N ILE A 177 12.42 -13.82 7.53
CA ILE A 177 11.94 -12.45 7.77
C ILE A 177 10.61 -12.48 8.51
N PHE A 178 10.52 -11.63 9.54
CA PHE A 178 9.31 -11.40 10.32
C PHE A 178 8.83 -9.95 10.21
N ILE A 179 7.53 -9.77 10.44
CA ILE A 179 6.82 -8.49 10.44
C ILE A 179 6.04 -8.39 11.74
N SER A 180 6.10 -7.25 12.43
CA SER A 180 5.28 -7.02 13.62
C SER A 180 3.79 -7.00 13.27
N THR A 181 2.94 -7.41 14.21
CA THR A 181 1.48 -7.36 14.02
C THR A 181 1.00 -5.94 13.68
N GLU A 182 1.58 -4.91 14.28
CA GLU A 182 1.28 -3.50 13.97
C GLU A 182 1.55 -3.15 12.50
N ASN A 183 2.72 -3.54 11.99
CA ASN A 183 3.09 -3.33 10.58
C ASN A 183 2.20 -4.16 9.65
N PHE A 184 1.90 -5.40 10.03
CA PHE A 184 0.99 -6.27 9.29
C PHE A 184 -0.41 -5.63 9.16
N GLN A 185 -0.98 -5.15 10.27
CA GLN A 185 -2.28 -4.47 10.28
C GLN A 185 -2.26 -3.18 9.45
N ALA A 186 -1.17 -2.42 9.47
CA ALA A 186 -0.99 -1.24 8.63
C ALA A 186 -0.96 -1.60 7.13
N ILE A 187 -0.25 -2.67 6.76
CA ILE A 187 -0.18 -3.19 5.39
C ILE A 187 -1.56 -3.69 4.94
N LEU A 188 -2.28 -4.41 5.80
CA LEU A 188 -3.63 -4.89 5.52
C LEU A 188 -4.60 -3.71 5.30
N LYS A 189 -4.53 -2.68 6.13
CA LYS A 189 -5.31 -1.45 5.96
C LYS A 189 -4.97 -0.75 4.64
N GLU A 190 -3.69 -0.62 4.30
CA GLU A 190 -3.26 0.01 3.05
C GLU A 190 -3.67 -0.79 1.81
N LEU A 191 -3.64 -2.12 1.88
CA LEU A 191 -4.15 -3.01 0.82
C LEU A 191 -5.66 -2.86 0.64
N ASN A 192 -6.41 -2.78 1.74
CA ASN A 192 -7.85 -2.57 1.70
C ASN A 192 -8.21 -1.15 1.24
N ASN A 193 -7.33 -0.17 1.48
CA ASN A 193 -7.47 1.22 1.07
C ASN A 193 -6.92 1.52 -0.33
N LYS A 194 -6.25 0.58 -1.01
CA LYS A 194 -5.90 0.76 -2.42
C LYS A 194 -7.21 0.98 -3.19
N PRO A 195 -7.42 2.15 -3.83
CA PRO A 195 -8.55 2.29 -4.73
C PRO A 195 -8.38 1.20 -5.80
N PRO A 196 -9.40 0.37 -6.06
CA PRO A 196 -9.28 -0.65 -7.09
C PRO A 196 -8.95 0.05 -8.41
N SER A 197 -7.83 -0.33 -9.02
CA SER A 197 -7.43 0.23 -10.30
C SER A 197 -8.36 -0.32 -11.38
N PHE A 198 -9.06 0.59 -12.04
CA PHE A 198 -9.91 0.29 -13.21
C PHE A 198 -9.28 0.81 -14.50
N GLU A 199 -7.94 0.76 -14.61
CA GLU A 199 -7.22 1.14 -15.84
C GLU A 199 -7.78 0.42 -17.08
N LYS A 200 -8.27 -0.83 -16.93
CA LYS A 200 -8.91 -1.58 -18.01
C LYS A 200 -10.09 -0.84 -18.65
N LEU A 201 -11.02 -0.30 -17.84
CA LEU A 201 -12.19 0.45 -18.31
C LEU A 201 -11.84 1.89 -18.74
N GLU A 202 -10.63 2.41 -18.53
CA GLU A 202 -10.24 3.71 -19.09
C GLU A 202 -9.72 3.56 -20.54
N THR A 203 -9.41 2.35 -20.98
CA THR A 203 -8.68 2.08 -22.24
C THR A 203 -9.49 1.40 -23.34
N GLU A 204 -10.75 1.00 -23.09
CA GLU A 204 -11.52 0.29 -24.12
C GLU A 204 -12.09 1.23 -25.18
N ASP A 205 -12.00 0.83 -26.45
CA ASP A 205 -12.37 1.63 -27.63
C ASP A 205 -13.84 2.11 -27.64
N TRP A 206 -14.71 1.45 -26.88
CA TRP A 206 -16.13 1.80 -26.78
C TRP A 206 -16.44 2.83 -25.70
N ILE A 207 -15.46 3.20 -24.86
CA ILE A 207 -15.65 4.09 -23.73
C ILE A 207 -15.37 5.53 -24.14
N SER A 208 -16.39 6.38 -24.06
CA SER A 208 -16.22 7.82 -24.30
C SER A 208 -15.43 8.48 -23.16
N THR A 209 -14.83 9.65 -23.41
CA THR A 209 -14.13 10.42 -22.37
C THR A 209 -15.02 10.72 -21.17
N MET A 210 -16.31 11.03 -21.42
CA MET A 210 -17.28 11.29 -20.35
C MET A 210 -17.61 10.04 -19.55
N LEU A 211 -17.73 8.88 -20.21
CA LEU A 211 -18.01 7.61 -19.55
C LEU A 211 -16.81 7.13 -18.72
N ALA A 212 -15.58 7.25 -19.24
CA ALA A 212 -14.36 6.99 -18.50
C ALA A 212 -14.30 7.84 -17.22
N GLN A 213 -14.64 9.12 -17.31
CA GLN A 213 -14.67 10.02 -16.16
C GLN A 213 -15.75 9.64 -15.13
N LEU A 214 -16.92 9.14 -15.54
CA LEU A 214 -17.91 8.59 -14.61
C LEU A 214 -17.39 7.33 -13.90
N ASN A 215 -16.81 6.39 -14.66
CA ASN A 215 -16.25 5.16 -14.08
C ASN A 215 -15.17 5.49 -13.04
N LYS A 216 -14.30 6.47 -13.32
CA LYS A 216 -13.30 6.98 -12.39
C LYS A 216 -13.93 7.63 -11.16
N ALA A 217 -14.94 8.47 -11.34
CA ALA A 217 -15.62 9.16 -10.24
C ALA A 217 -16.31 8.18 -9.28
N SER A 218 -16.94 7.12 -9.80
CA SER A 218 -17.54 6.07 -8.97
C SER A 218 -16.53 5.47 -8.01
N THR A 219 -15.36 5.05 -8.48
CA THR A 219 -14.31 4.57 -7.56
C THR A 219 -13.85 5.68 -6.62
N HIS A 220 -13.55 6.86 -7.14
CA HIS A 220 -12.93 7.93 -6.35
C HIS A 220 -13.79 8.33 -5.15
N PHE A 221 -15.11 8.46 -5.33
CA PHE A 221 -16.02 8.93 -4.30
C PHE A 221 -16.66 7.82 -3.47
N ILE A 222 -16.79 6.60 -4.01
CA ILE A 222 -17.57 5.52 -3.38
C ILE A 222 -16.68 4.40 -2.81
N SER A 223 -15.37 4.40 -3.08
CA SER A 223 -14.46 3.34 -2.61
C SER A 223 -14.15 3.31 -1.11
N GLY A 224 -14.53 4.35 -0.36
CA GLY A 224 -14.36 4.43 1.09
C GLY A 224 -15.59 3.98 1.89
N GLU A 225 -15.47 3.94 3.22
CA GLU A 225 -16.61 3.68 4.11
C GLU A 225 -17.64 4.83 4.03
N LEU A 226 -18.81 4.55 3.45
CA LEU A 226 -19.92 5.50 3.30
C LEU A 226 -20.77 5.66 4.58
N SER A 227 -20.41 5.00 5.67
CA SER A 227 -21.24 4.83 6.87
C SER A 227 -21.60 6.12 7.60
N ASN A 228 -20.96 7.26 7.29
CA ASN A 228 -21.23 8.57 7.91
C ASN A 228 -21.23 9.75 6.92
N VAL A 229 -21.34 9.51 5.60
CA VAL A 229 -21.23 10.59 4.62
C VAL A 229 -22.60 11.27 4.42
N GLU A 230 -22.66 12.57 4.69
CA GLU A 230 -23.84 13.38 4.42
C GLU A 230 -24.09 13.44 2.90
N LYS A 231 -25.28 12.98 2.46
CA LYS A 231 -25.63 12.87 1.04
C LYS A 231 -25.51 14.20 0.28
N SER A 232 -25.88 15.31 0.91
CA SER A 232 -25.76 16.67 0.36
C SER A 232 -24.30 17.00 0.03
N LYS A 233 -23.40 16.80 1.00
CA LYS A 233 -21.97 17.05 0.87
C LYS A 233 -21.33 16.18 -0.21
N LEU A 234 -21.65 14.89 -0.25
CA LEU A 234 -21.16 13.97 -1.29
C LEU A 234 -21.60 14.42 -2.69
N ARG A 235 -22.86 14.83 -2.84
CA ARG A 235 -23.37 15.36 -4.11
C ARG A 235 -22.61 16.60 -4.54
N ASP A 236 -22.35 17.53 -3.63
CA ASP A 236 -21.65 18.78 -3.93
C ASP A 236 -20.20 18.53 -4.34
N GLU A 237 -19.51 17.59 -3.69
CA GLU A 237 -18.15 17.20 -4.04
C GLU A 237 -18.08 16.56 -5.43
N ILE A 238 -18.97 15.61 -5.73
CA ILE A 238 -19.07 14.97 -7.04
C ILE A 238 -19.41 16.03 -8.12
N ARG A 239 -20.35 16.93 -7.83
CA ARG A 239 -20.77 17.98 -8.78
C ARG A 239 -19.62 18.93 -9.09
N LYS A 240 -18.90 19.41 -8.08
CA LYS A 240 -17.71 20.28 -8.26
C LYS A 240 -16.66 19.60 -9.14
N TRP A 241 -16.47 18.29 -8.97
CA TRP A 241 -15.54 17.52 -9.79
C TRP A 241 -15.96 17.50 -11.27
N PHE A 242 -17.25 17.26 -11.57
CA PHE A 242 -17.74 17.28 -12.94
C PHE A 242 -17.78 18.67 -13.57
N VAL A 243 -18.03 19.73 -12.81
CA VAL A 243 -17.94 21.12 -13.31
C VAL A 243 -16.54 21.41 -13.88
N HIS A 244 -15.50 20.94 -13.19
CA HIS A 244 -14.12 21.12 -13.65
C HIS A 244 -13.81 20.28 -14.90
N LYS A 245 -14.35 19.06 -15.00
CA LYS A 245 -14.11 18.16 -16.14
C LYS A 245 -14.95 18.49 -17.37
N TRP A 246 -16.17 18.97 -17.17
CA TRP A 246 -17.15 19.30 -18.20
C TRP A 246 -17.57 20.77 -18.11
N PRO A 247 -16.66 21.72 -18.39
CA PRO A 247 -16.96 23.15 -18.24
C PRO A 247 -18.07 23.66 -19.17
N LYS A 248 -18.37 22.91 -20.24
CA LYS A 248 -19.49 23.19 -21.18
C LYS A 248 -20.73 22.31 -20.91
N GLY A 249 -20.72 21.50 -19.85
CA GLY A 249 -21.85 20.66 -19.48
C GLY A 249 -22.98 21.51 -18.90
N GLY A 250 -24.19 21.36 -19.43
CA GLY A 250 -25.37 21.99 -18.83
C GLY A 250 -25.69 21.42 -17.44
N ASP A 251 -26.39 22.19 -16.62
CA ASP A 251 -26.71 21.80 -15.23
C ASP A 251 -27.41 20.44 -15.14
N ASP A 252 -28.36 20.16 -16.03
CA ASP A 252 -29.06 18.87 -16.06
C ASP A 252 -28.08 17.69 -16.29
N LEU A 253 -27.05 17.86 -17.12
CA LEU A 253 -26.05 16.81 -17.40
C LEU A 253 -25.17 16.55 -16.18
N LEU A 254 -24.75 17.61 -15.49
CA LEU A 254 -23.96 17.52 -14.27
C LEU A 254 -24.75 16.85 -13.14
N ASP A 255 -26.01 17.23 -12.96
CA ASP A 255 -26.87 16.65 -11.92
C ASP A 255 -27.18 15.18 -12.18
N GLN A 256 -27.40 14.79 -13.45
CA GLN A 256 -27.58 13.39 -13.79
C GLN A 256 -26.28 12.58 -13.63
N ALA A 257 -25.11 13.16 -13.94
CA ALA A 257 -23.84 12.47 -13.68
C ALA A 257 -23.64 12.21 -12.19
N VAL A 258 -23.95 13.17 -11.32
CA VAL A 258 -23.95 12.95 -9.87
C VAL A 258 -24.88 11.80 -9.50
N ASN A 259 -26.11 11.79 -10.02
CA ASN A 259 -27.08 10.72 -9.73
C ASN A 259 -26.60 9.33 -10.17
N VAL A 260 -25.88 9.24 -11.29
CA VAL A 260 -25.28 7.99 -11.80
C VAL A 260 -24.15 7.50 -10.89
N ILE A 261 -23.42 8.38 -10.22
CA ILE A 261 -22.34 7.97 -9.31
C ILE A 261 -22.86 7.50 -7.96
N LEU A 262 -23.96 8.09 -7.48
CA LEU A 262 -24.48 7.76 -6.17
C LEU A 262 -24.89 6.28 -6.07
N PRO A 263 -24.65 5.63 -4.91
CA PRO A 263 -25.21 4.32 -4.62
C PRO A 263 -26.72 4.30 -4.77
N ASP A 264 -27.28 3.16 -5.19
CA ASP A 264 -28.72 3.02 -5.43
C ASP A 264 -29.56 3.38 -4.19
N SER A 265 -29.04 3.10 -2.98
CA SER A 265 -29.68 3.49 -1.71
C SER A 265 -29.83 5.00 -1.53
N LEU A 266 -28.96 5.79 -2.16
CA LEU A 266 -28.94 7.25 -2.08
C LEU A 266 -29.64 7.93 -3.27
N TYR A 267 -30.03 7.18 -4.30
CA TYR A 267 -30.74 7.68 -5.48
C TYR A 267 -32.07 6.94 -5.69
N LYS A 268 -33.18 7.55 -5.24
CA LYS A 268 -34.54 6.97 -5.28
C LYS A 268 -35.02 6.59 -6.69
N HIS A 269 -34.49 7.24 -7.72
CA HIS A 269 -34.84 6.96 -9.12
C HIS A 269 -33.81 6.08 -9.83
N SER A 270 -32.92 5.41 -9.08
CA SER A 270 -32.00 4.43 -9.66
C SER A 270 -32.80 3.27 -10.25
N PRO A 271 -32.40 2.72 -11.41
CA PRO A 271 -32.95 1.48 -11.93
C PRO A 271 -32.85 0.37 -10.88
N HIS A 272 -33.80 -0.57 -10.90
CA HIS A 272 -33.81 -1.67 -9.93
C HIS A 272 -32.59 -2.57 -10.09
N ARG A 273 -31.97 -2.94 -8.96
CA ARG A 273 -30.74 -3.76 -8.93
C ARG A 273 -30.92 -5.16 -9.56
N ASP A 274 -32.16 -5.63 -9.63
CA ASP A 274 -32.54 -6.92 -10.24
C ASP A 274 -32.56 -6.87 -11.78
N THR A 275 -32.47 -5.68 -12.37
CA THR A 275 -32.37 -5.47 -13.82
C THR A 275 -31.03 -5.96 -14.38
N VAL A 276 -30.03 -6.17 -13.51
CA VAL A 276 -28.67 -6.56 -13.90
C VAL A 276 -28.34 -7.93 -13.30
N SER A 277 -27.90 -8.86 -14.14
CA SER A 277 -27.47 -10.19 -13.68
C SER A 277 -26.19 -10.09 -12.83
N GLU A 278 -25.98 -11.05 -11.93
CA GLU A 278 -24.78 -11.08 -11.08
C GLU A 278 -23.48 -11.16 -11.89
N LEU A 279 -23.49 -11.86 -13.03
CA LEU A 279 -22.34 -11.93 -13.94
C LEU A 279 -21.98 -10.55 -14.51
N VAL A 280 -22.97 -9.74 -14.86
CA VAL A 280 -22.75 -8.37 -15.35
C VAL A 280 -22.28 -7.45 -14.22
N LYS A 281 -22.80 -7.61 -12.99
CA LYS A 281 -22.30 -6.85 -11.83
C LYS A 281 -20.82 -7.12 -11.55
N LEU A 282 -20.37 -8.36 -11.73
CA LEU A 282 -18.97 -8.76 -11.55
C LEU A 282 -18.05 -8.25 -12.66
N LYS A 283 -18.58 -7.98 -13.86
CA LYS A 283 -17.83 -7.41 -14.98
C LYS A 283 -17.41 -5.97 -14.73
N TYR A 284 -18.22 -5.21 -14.01
CA TYR A 284 -17.99 -3.78 -13.76
C TYR A 284 -17.52 -3.48 -12.34
N ASN A 285 -17.21 -2.21 -12.10
CA ASN A 285 -16.74 -1.74 -10.82
C ASN A 285 -17.72 -2.09 -9.69
N ARG A 286 -17.19 -2.71 -8.61
CA ARG A 286 -17.98 -3.06 -7.42
C ARG A 286 -18.68 -1.85 -6.76
N TYR A 287 -18.18 -0.64 -7.04
CA TYR A 287 -18.74 0.62 -6.56
C TYR A 287 -19.67 1.31 -7.57
N ALA A 288 -19.82 0.76 -8.78
CA ALA A 288 -20.73 1.30 -9.76
C ALA A 288 -22.17 1.11 -9.28
N SER A 289 -22.96 2.18 -9.37
CA SER A 289 -24.41 2.09 -9.21
C SER A 289 -25.02 1.24 -10.32
N THR A 290 -26.24 0.77 -10.11
CA THR A 290 -26.97 0.03 -11.15
C THR A 290 -27.12 0.89 -12.43
N ALA A 291 -27.35 2.20 -12.27
CA ALA A 291 -27.42 3.12 -13.40
C ALA A 291 -26.11 3.18 -14.20
N LEU A 292 -24.96 3.25 -13.53
CA LEU A 292 -23.66 3.32 -14.20
C LEU A 292 -23.32 2.01 -14.92
N ILE A 293 -23.65 0.86 -14.33
CA ILE A 293 -23.47 -0.45 -14.97
C ILE A 293 -24.25 -0.52 -16.27
N LEU A 294 -25.52 -0.15 -16.24
CA LEU A 294 -26.38 -0.14 -17.42
C LEU A 294 -25.85 0.81 -18.50
N ILE A 295 -25.41 2.02 -18.13
CA ILE A 295 -24.80 2.96 -19.10
C ILE A 295 -23.58 2.35 -19.79
N ASN A 296 -22.72 1.62 -19.06
CA ASN A 296 -21.57 0.93 -19.65
C ASN A 296 -22.00 -0.17 -20.63
N GLU A 297 -22.92 -1.04 -20.24
CA GLU A 297 -23.46 -2.10 -21.12
C GLU A 297 -24.08 -1.51 -22.40
N LYS A 298 -24.76 -0.36 -22.30
CA LYS A 298 -25.32 0.29 -23.49
C LYS A 298 -24.25 0.84 -24.40
N ALA A 299 -23.20 1.44 -23.84
CA ALA A 299 -22.11 1.99 -24.63
C ALA A 299 -21.41 0.89 -25.42
N GLU A 300 -21.14 -0.24 -24.79
CA GLU A 300 -20.57 -1.42 -25.43
C GLU A 300 -21.50 -1.96 -26.52
N THR A 301 -22.80 -2.12 -26.23
CA THR A 301 -23.80 -2.57 -27.23
C THR A 301 -23.84 -1.64 -28.44
N CYS A 302 -23.84 -0.33 -28.23
CA CYS A 302 -23.86 0.66 -29.31
C CYS A 302 -22.58 0.58 -30.17
N TRP A 303 -21.44 0.33 -29.53
CA TRP A 303 -20.18 0.11 -30.24
C TRP A 303 -20.19 -1.20 -31.04
N GLN A 304 -20.71 -2.29 -30.48
CA GLN A 304 -20.87 -3.56 -31.21
C GLN A 304 -21.79 -3.40 -32.42
N ILE A 305 -22.91 -2.68 -32.29
CA ILE A 305 -23.81 -2.34 -33.42
C ILE A 305 -23.05 -1.55 -34.48
N LYS A 306 -22.25 -0.56 -34.08
CA LYS A 306 -21.40 0.19 -35.00
C LYS A 306 -20.45 -0.72 -35.77
N GLN A 307 -19.75 -1.63 -35.10
CA GLN A 307 -18.81 -2.55 -35.73
C GLN A 307 -19.49 -3.53 -36.69
N SER A 308 -20.71 -3.96 -36.35
CA SER A 308 -21.53 -4.90 -37.14
C SER A 308 -22.20 -4.25 -38.35
N SER A 309 -22.39 -2.93 -38.32
CA SER A 309 -23.11 -2.20 -39.37
C SER A 309 -22.23 -1.98 -40.61
N ALA A 310 -22.79 -2.23 -41.80
CA ALA A 310 -22.09 -2.03 -43.08
C ALA A 310 -21.54 -0.60 -43.26
N HIS A 311 -22.19 0.39 -42.65
CA HIS A 311 -21.80 1.80 -42.73
C HIS A 311 -20.99 2.29 -41.53
N LYS A 312 -20.64 1.43 -40.57
CA LYS A 312 -19.93 1.76 -39.32
C LYS A 312 -20.51 2.98 -38.60
N LYS A 313 -21.86 3.07 -38.56
CA LYS A 313 -22.57 4.20 -37.95
C LYS A 313 -23.00 3.84 -36.54
N TYR A 314 -22.80 4.79 -35.63
CA TYR A 314 -23.28 4.68 -34.26
C TYR A 314 -24.79 4.96 -34.19
N PRO A 315 -25.52 4.32 -33.26
CA PRO A 315 -26.94 4.59 -33.06
C PRO A 315 -27.23 6.08 -32.80
N LYS A 316 -28.38 6.55 -33.30
CA LYS A 316 -28.81 7.94 -33.09
C LYS A 316 -29.08 8.17 -31.60
N ARG A 317 -28.78 9.38 -31.12
CA ARG A 317 -29.01 9.79 -29.72
C ARG A 317 -30.43 9.52 -29.22
N ASN A 318 -31.45 9.79 -30.04
CA ASN A 318 -32.85 9.54 -29.67
C ASN A 318 -33.14 8.05 -29.48
N THR A 319 -32.60 7.19 -30.35
CA THR A 319 -32.72 5.73 -30.22
C THR A 319 -32.13 5.23 -28.91
N ILE A 320 -30.90 5.66 -28.58
CA ILE A 320 -30.25 5.30 -27.30
C ILE A 320 -31.11 5.77 -26.13
N LYS A 321 -31.61 7.01 -26.17
CA LYS A 321 -32.44 7.59 -25.11
C LYS A 321 -33.75 6.81 -24.92
N ASP A 322 -34.43 6.47 -26.00
CA ASP A 322 -35.71 5.78 -25.96
C ASP A 322 -35.54 4.35 -25.42
N GLU A 323 -34.51 3.62 -25.86
CA GLU A 323 -34.17 2.28 -25.33
C GLU A 323 -33.80 2.31 -23.84
N LEU A 324 -32.97 3.26 -23.39
CA LEU A 324 -32.62 3.42 -21.97
C LEU A 324 -33.86 3.70 -21.10
N LYS A 325 -34.82 4.45 -21.64
CA LYS A 325 -36.07 4.79 -20.95
C LYS A 325 -37.03 3.61 -20.91
N ASP A 326 -37.24 2.97 -22.05
CA ASP A 326 -38.32 2.01 -22.23
C ASP A 326 -37.92 0.61 -21.73
N ASP A 327 -36.68 0.17 -22.03
CA ASP A 327 -36.18 -1.15 -21.66
C ASP A 327 -35.65 -1.16 -20.23
N TRP A 328 -34.96 -0.10 -19.81
CA TRP A 328 -34.23 -0.07 -18.53
C TRP A 328 -34.79 0.92 -17.50
N LYS A 329 -35.95 1.53 -17.80
CA LYS A 329 -36.73 2.37 -16.89
C LYS A 329 -35.99 3.59 -16.36
N PHE A 330 -35.05 4.13 -17.13
CA PHE A 330 -34.40 5.40 -16.79
C PHE A 330 -35.44 6.53 -16.83
N SER A 331 -35.30 7.51 -15.93
CA SER A 331 -36.05 8.77 -16.07
C SER A 331 -35.68 9.47 -17.38
N VAL A 332 -36.58 10.28 -17.95
CA VAL A 332 -36.34 11.00 -19.21
C VAL A 332 -35.05 11.84 -19.14
N LYS A 333 -34.82 12.53 -18.02
CA LYS A 333 -33.62 13.34 -17.80
C LYS A 333 -32.35 12.48 -17.78
N LEU A 334 -32.38 11.36 -17.04
CA LEU A 334 -31.26 10.44 -16.93
C LEU A 334 -30.94 9.77 -18.28
N ALA A 335 -31.94 9.27 -18.99
CA ALA A 335 -31.78 8.69 -20.32
C ALA A 335 -31.19 9.69 -21.33
N ASN A 336 -31.64 10.95 -21.27
CA ASN A 336 -31.16 12.01 -22.15
C ASN A 336 -29.69 12.37 -21.86
N ALA A 337 -29.28 12.42 -20.58
CA ALA A 337 -27.90 12.63 -20.18
C ALA A 337 -27.02 11.43 -20.55
N ALA A 338 -27.46 10.21 -20.24
CA ALA A 338 -26.77 8.97 -20.57
C ALA A 338 -26.52 8.83 -22.09
N ALA A 339 -27.51 9.13 -22.93
CA ALA A 339 -27.34 9.11 -24.38
C ALA A 339 -26.30 10.14 -24.88
N THR A 340 -26.13 11.27 -24.18
CA THR A 340 -25.05 12.22 -24.46
C THR A 340 -23.69 11.69 -24.00
N ILE A 341 -23.63 11.02 -22.84
CA ILE A 341 -22.40 10.48 -22.27
C ILE A 341 -21.88 9.29 -23.10
N ILE A 342 -22.75 8.38 -23.51
CA ILE A 342 -22.41 7.15 -24.25
C ILE A 342 -21.74 7.46 -25.59
N ARG A 343 -22.17 8.53 -26.28
CA ARG A 343 -21.66 8.83 -27.62
C ARG A 343 -20.18 9.26 -27.57
N PRO A 344 -19.33 8.73 -28.47
CA PRO A 344 -17.93 9.15 -28.58
C PRO A 344 -17.80 10.64 -28.94
N ASP A 345 -16.73 11.29 -28.47
CA ASP A 345 -16.54 12.74 -28.68
C ASP A 345 -16.39 13.14 -30.15
N LYS A 346 -15.99 12.21 -31.02
CA LYS A 346 -15.89 12.41 -32.48
C LYS A 346 -17.24 12.38 -33.20
N GLU A 347 -18.31 12.02 -32.51
CA GLU A 347 -19.64 11.82 -33.08
C GLU A 347 -20.72 12.66 -32.38
N LYS A 348 -20.34 13.54 -31.45
CA LYS A 348 -21.22 14.56 -30.86
C LYS A 348 -21.32 15.75 -31.79
#